data_AF-A0A9E6PVI4-F1
#
_entry.id   AF-A0A9E6PVI4-F1
#
_cell.length_a   1.000
_cell.length_b   1.000
_cell.length_c   1.000
_cell.angle_alpha   90.00
_cell.angle_beta   90.00
_cell.angle_gamma   90.00
#
_symmetry.space_group_name_H-M   'P 1'
#
loop_
_entity.id
_entity.type
_entity.pdbx_description
1 polymer ?
#
loop_
_entity_poly.entity_id
_entity_poly.type
_entity_poly.pdbx_seq_one_letter_code
_entity_poly.pdbx_strand_id
1 'polypeptide(L)'
;MYRQSGLRFSFQPLAGPIEFEVVSFTLVEAISAPFTLTLQLVSHEDNIDFGLVLDKPALFTLYAGERPLRHVHGFVSTFMA
;
A
#
# COMPACT_ATOMS: atom_id res chain seq x y z
N MET A 1 -1.29 0.32 28.92
CA MET A 1 -1.33 -0.90 28.08
C MET A 1 -1.75 -0.46 26.68
N TYR A 2 -0.83 -0.46 25.70
CA TYR A 2 -1.20 -0.14 24.31
C TYR A 2 -1.97 -1.33 23.75
N ARG A 3 -3.26 -1.15 23.47
CA ARG A 3 -4.09 -2.16 22.82
C ARG A 3 -3.73 -2.17 21.34
N GLN A 4 -2.95 -3.16 20.91
CA GLN A 4 -2.75 -3.44 19.49
C GLN A 4 -4.14 -3.63 18.87
N SER A 5 -4.48 -2.81 17.87
CA SER A 5 -5.85 -2.69 17.35
C SER A 5 -6.35 -3.93 16.60
N GLY A 6 -5.54 -4.97 16.47
CA GLY A 6 -5.82 -6.15 15.64
C GLY A 6 -5.87 -5.83 14.14
N LEU A 7 -5.56 -4.58 13.76
CA LEU A 7 -5.48 -4.14 12.38
C LEU A 7 -4.15 -4.58 11.77
N ARG A 8 -4.23 -5.08 10.55
CA ARG A 8 -3.08 -5.35 9.69
C ARG A 8 -3.33 -4.70 8.34
N PHE A 9 -2.27 -4.43 7.61
CA PHE A 9 -2.39 -3.86 6.28
C PHE A 9 -1.23 -4.32 5.42
N SER A 10 -1.47 -4.40 4.12
CA SER A 10 -0.49 -4.86 3.14
C SER A 10 -0.55 -3.99 1.89
N PHE A 11 0.56 -3.95 1.16
CA PHE A 11 0.65 -3.34 -0.15
C PHE A 11 1.27 -4.34 -1.13
N GLN A 12 0.69 -4.43 -2.32
CA GLN A 12 1.08 -5.37 -3.36
C GLN A 12 1.15 -4.65 -4.71
N PRO A 13 2.35 -4.42 -5.27
CA PRO A 13 2.50 -4.13 -6.69
C PRO A 13 1.99 -5.32 -7.52
N LEU A 14 1.17 -5.07 -8.55
CA LEU A 14 0.58 -6.15 -9.35
C LEU A 14 1.38 -6.47 -10.63
N ALA A 15 2.49 -5.75 -10.87
CA ALA A 15 3.33 -5.94 -12.05
C ALA A 15 4.57 -6.82 -11.81
N GLY A 16 4.88 -7.19 -10.57
CA GLY A 16 6.03 -8.03 -10.24
C GLY A 16 6.08 -8.44 -8.76
N PRO A 17 6.89 -9.45 -8.41
CA PRO A 17 6.97 -9.99 -7.05
C PRO A 17 7.92 -9.15 -6.17
N ILE A 18 7.57 -7.89 -5.93
CA ILE A 18 8.33 -7.03 -5.01
C ILE A 18 7.65 -7.03 -3.65
N GLU A 19 8.42 -7.28 -2.60
CA GLU A 19 7.91 -7.29 -1.24
C GLU A 19 8.18 -5.97 -0.52
N PHE A 20 7.10 -5.35 -0.04
CA PHE A 20 7.14 -4.17 0.81
C PHE A 20 6.37 -4.45 2.09
N GLU A 21 6.92 -4.00 3.22
CA GLU A 21 6.16 -3.79 4.43
C GLU A 21 5.67 -2.35 4.48
N VAL A 22 4.42 -2.17 4.89
CA VAL A 22 3.86 -0.83 5.09
C VAL A 22 4.17 -0.41 6.53
N VAL A 23 4.75 0.77 6.69
CA VAL A 23 5.01 1.38 8.01
C VAL A 23 3.84 2.25 8.43
N SER A 24 3.34 3.07 7.50
CA SER A 24 2.22 3.98 7.75
C SER A 24 1.47 4.27 6.45
N PHE A 25 0.23 4.75 6.58
CA PHE A 25 -0.55 5.19 5.43
C PHE A 25 -1.48 6.35 5.78
N THR A 26 -1.86 7.11 4.76
CA THR A 26 -2.96 8.07 4.82
C THR A 26 -3.77 7.95 3.54
N LEU A 27 -5.09 7.79 3.67
CA LEU A 27 -6.04 7.75 2.57
C LEU A 27 -6.95 8.97 2.63
N VAL A 28 -6.97 9.76 1.57
CA VAL A 28 -7.86 10.91 1.38
C VAL A 28 -8.79 10.64 0.22
N GLU A 29 -10.09 10.81 0.45
CA GLU A 29 -11.15 10.53 -0.53
C GLU A 29 -12.22 11.62 -0.48
N ALA A 30 -12.82 11.92 -1.63
CA ALA A 30 -13.94 12.83 -1.76
C ALA A 30 -14.89 12.35 -2.87
N ILE A 31 -16.14 12.79 -2.82
CA ILE A 31 -17.12 12.48 -3.87
C ILE A 31 -16.69 13.17 -5.17
N SER A 32 -16.70 12.43 -6.28
CA SER A 32 -16.35 12.93 -7.62
C SER A 32 -14.92 13.49 -7.75
N ALA A 33 -14.02 13.08 -6.87
CA ALA A 33 -12.59 13.37 -6.96
C ALA A 33 -11.77 12.08 -6.93
N PRO A 34 -10.60 12.02 -7.58
CA PRO A 34 -9.66 10.93 -7.37
C PRO A 34 -9.26 10.83 -5.89
N PHE A 35 -9.05 9.61 -5.41
CA PHE A 35 -8.46 9.41 -4.09
C PHE A 35 -6.95 9.66 -4.11
N THR A 36 -6.36 9.83 -2.93
CA THR A 36 -4.91 9.77 -2.75
C THR A 36 -4.59 8.85 -1.59
N LEU A 37 -3.84 7.79 -1.87
CA LEU A 37 -3.28 6.89 -0.86
C LEU A 37 -1.76 7.15 -0.79
N THR A 38 -1.31 7.72 0.32
CA THR A 38 0.13 7.89 0.59
C THR A 38 0.59 6.79 1.53
N LEU A 39 1.66 6.09 1.15
CA LEU A 39 2.24 4.99 1.92
C LEU A 39 3.69 5.32 2.30
N GLN A 40 4.08 4.98 3.52
CA GLN A 40 5.49 4.80 3.86
C GLN A 40 5.78 3.30 3.84
N LEU A 41 6.76 2.92 3.02
CA LEU A 41 7.12 1.52 2.77
C LEU A 41 8.56 1.27 3.19
N VAL A 42 8.84 0.04 3.59
CA VAL A 42 10.20 -0.49 3.75
C VAL A 42 10.29 -1.81 3.00
N SER A 43 11.48 -2.15 2.52
CA SER A 43 11.75 -3.43 1.89
C SER A 43 13.08 -3.98 2.39
N HIS A 44 13.22 -5.30 2.35
CA HIS A 44 14.48 -6.00 2.57
C HIS A 44 15.30 -6.15 1.28
N GLU A 45 14.74 -5.78 0.12
CA GLU A 45 15.43 -5.82 -1.16
C GLU A 45 16.28 -4.56 -1.38
N ASP A 46 17.59 -4.73 -1.53
CA ASP A 46 18.53 -3.62 -1.75
C ASP A 46 18.45 -3.01 -3.16
N ASN A 47 17.86 -3.72 -4.13
CA ASN A 47 17.81 -3.30 -5.53
C ASN A 47 16.44 -3.56 -6.18
N ILE A 48 15.44 -2.78 -5.74
CA ILE A 48 14.10 -2.84 -6.30
C ILE A 48 14.10 -2.23 -7.71
N ASP A 49 13.59 -2.98 -8.70
CA ASP A 49 13.29 -2.43 -10.02
C ASP A 49 12.03 -1.55 -9.95
N PHE A 50 12.24 -0.23 -9.84
CA PHE A 50 11.15 0.75 -9.78
C PHE A 50 10.26 0.75 -11.03
N GLY A 51 10.72 0.23 -12.17
CA GLY A 51 9.90 0.06 -13.37
C GLY A 51 8.75 -0.93 -13.19
N LEU A 52 8.80 -1.77 -12.14
CA LEU A 52 7.72 -2.67 -11.74
C LEU A 52 6.76 -2.06 -10.70
N VAL A 53 7.02 -0.82 -10.25
CA VAL A 53 6.20 -0.14 -9.24
C VAL A 53 5.53 1.10 -9.83
N LEU A 54 6.31 2.02 -10.43
CA LEU A 54 5.80 3.28 -10.96
C LEU A 54 4.93 3.05 -12.19
N ASP A 55 3.80 3.76 -12.28
CA ASP A 55 2.78 3.61 -13.34
C ASP A 55 2.22 2.19 -13.47
N LYS A 56 2.39 1.36 -12.44
CA LYS A 56 1.82 0.02 -12.35
C LYS A 56 0.60 -0.02 -11.44
N PRO A 57 -0.35 -0.93 -11.71
CA PRO A 57 -1.46 -1.16 -10.80
C PRO A 57 -0.95 -1.77 -9.50
N ALA A 58 -1.58 -1.38 -8.39
CA ALA A 58 -1.26 -1.88 -7.06
C ALA A 58 -2.53 -2.04 -6.21
N LEU A 59 -2.40 -2.86 -5.17
CA LEU A 59 -3.45 -3.13 -4.20
C LEU A 59 -2.95 -2.85 -2.78
N PHE A 60 -3.66 -1.98 -2.07
CA PHE A 60 -3.57 -1.88 -0.62
C PHE A 60 -4.77 -2.57 0.04
N THR A 61 -4.52 -3.38 1.06
CA THR A 61 -5.59 -4.06 1.81
C THR A 61 -5.47 -3.76 3.29
N LEU A 62 -6.57 -3.33 3.91
CA LEU A 62 -6.72 -3.21 5.36
C LEU A 62 -7.50 -4.42 5.88
N TYR A 63 -6.99 -5.03 6.95
CA TYR A 63 -7.55 -6.21 7.60
C TYR A 63 -7.89 -5.93 9.06
N ALA A 64 -8.88 -6.65 9.59
CA ALA A 64 -9.06 -6.86 11.02
C ALA A 64 -8.94 -8.36 11.32
N GLY A 65 -7.88 -8.73 12.02
CA GLY A 65 -7.44 -10.14 12.07
C GLY A 65 -7.12 -10.65 10.66
N GLU A 66 -7.73 -11.78 10.28
CA GLU A 66 -7.57 -12.39 8.95
C GLU A 66 -8.60 -11.93 7.92
N ARG A 67 -9.57 -11.08 8.32
CA ARG A 67 -10.65 -10.66 7.43
C ARG A 67 -10.25 -9.36 6.70
N PRO A 68 -10.26 -9.33 5.35
CA PRO A 68 -10.09 -8.08 4.63
C PRO A 68 -11.30 -7.18 4.89
N LEU A 69 -11.04 -5.98 5.40
CA LEU A 69 -12.05 -4.95 5.63
C LEU A 69 -12.19 -4.03 4.43
N ARG A 70 -11.07 -3.70 3.77
CA ARG A 70 -11.06 -2.73 2.68
C ARG A 70 -9.94 -3.05 1.69
N HIS A 71 -10.28 -2.98 0.41
CA HIS A 71 -9.33 -3.00 -0.70
C HIS A 71 -9.30 -1.61 -1.33
N VAL A 72 -8.11 -1.09 -1.61
CA VAL A 72 -7.89 0.14 -2.36
C VAL A 72 -7.04 -0.23 -3.58
N HIS A 73 -7.69 -0.29 -4.73
CA HIS A 73 -7.04 -0.54 -6.02
C HIS A 73 -6.71 0.80 -6.68
N GLY A 74 -5.50 0.91 -7.22
CA GLY A 74 -5.06 2.13 -7.91
C GLY A 74 -3.83 1.92 -8.77
N PHE A 75 -3.30 3.02 -9.28
CA PHE A 75 -2.00 3.08 -9.94
C PHE A 75 -1.03 3.89 -9.08
N VAL A 76 0.24 3.48 -9.07
CA VAL A 76 1.30 4.27 -8.41
C VAL A 76 1.67 5.44 -9.30
N SER A 77 1.26 6.65 -8.91
CA SER A 77 1.52 7.88 -9.66
C SER A 77 2.83 8.57 -9.28
N THR A 78 3.39 8.27 -8.12
CA THR A 78 4.65 8.84 -7.63
C THR A 78 5.32 7.86 -6.68
N PHE A 79 6.63 7.74 -6.77
CA PHE A 79 7.45 6.94 -5.86
C PHE A 79 8.74 7.70 -5.57
N MET A 80 9.12 7.79 -4.29
CA MET A 80 10.35 8.44 -3.84
C MET A 80 11.08 7.46 -2.92
N ALA A 81 12.32 7.10 -3.28
CA ALA A 81 13.21 6.24 -2.52
C ALA A 81 14.19 7.06 -1.68
#